data_AF-A0A1G7WHU4-F1
#
_entry.id   AF-A0A1G7WHU4-F1
#
_cell.length_a   1.000
_cell.length_b   1.000
_cell.length_c   1.000
_cell.angle_alpha   90.00
_cell.angle_beta   90.00
_cell.angle_gamma   90.00
#
_symmetry.space_group_name_H-M   'P 1'
#
loop_
_entity.id
_entity.type
_entity.pdbx_description
1 polymer ?
#
loop_
_entity_poly.entity_id
_entity_poly.type
_entity_poly.pdbx_seq_one_letter_code
_entity_poly.pdbx_strand_id
1 'polypeptide(L)'
;MHQTQQTSRIAVLATAFAATMALAQPAIAADAAELAPVDVADLYIKTIINQDEASVAKLNAYLRPTRLAGQQSAEYASYSDLKAADAKFPTETGKLIADLFPAAMRAAVTPAAELLAANVIAAKKGAACQATKADPVTVENGIQTAAVSFECQVVKVPLAWAPAAQQLAKSGCKVEQCKAGLQKIAATYTSSSKQAWRAVFAVSREKNSEAWRNDFARETFDEIWEYL
;
A
#
# COMPACT_ATOMS: atom_id res chain seq x y z
N MET A 1 -82.82 -0.01 -47.52
CA MET A 1 -81.82 1.08 -47.61
C MET A 1 -80.76 0.83 -46.54
N HIS A 2 -79.51 0.70 -46.97
CA HIS A 2 -78.36 0.36 -46.13
C HIS A 2 -78.01 1.47 -45.14
N GLN A 3 -77.68 1.09 -43.90
CA GLN A 3 -76.73 1.83 -43.07
C GLN A 3 -75.73 0.85 -42.44
N THR A 4 -74.49 1.30 -42.49
CA THR A 4 -73.23 0.57 -42.48
C THR A 4 -72.62 0.56 -41.07
N GLN A 5 -71.90 -0.52 -40.73
CA GLN A 5 -70.57 -0.58 -40.08
C GLN A 5 -70.36 0.24 -38.76
N GLN A 6 -69.69 -0.23 -37.71
CA GLN A 6 -68.54 -1.14 -37.65
C GLN A 6 -68.22 -1.43 -36.17
N THR A 7 -67.91 -2.70 -35.88
CA THR A 7 -66.89 -3.20 -34.93
C THR A 7 -66.68 -2.50 -33.58
N SER A 8 -67.12 -3.19 -32.54
CA SER A 8 -66.85 -2.94 -31.11
C SER A 8 -65.36 -3.02 -30.76
N ARG A 9 -64.97 -2.09 -29.89
CA ARG A 9 -63.62 -1.85 -29.40
C ARG A 9 -63.14 -2.93 -28.42
N ILE A 10 -61.87 -3.26 -28.58
CA ILE A 10 -61.01 -4.09 -27.74
C ILE A 10 -60.99 -3.56 -26.31
N ALA A 11 -61.37 -4.40 -25.34
CA ALA A 11 -61.14 -4.17 -23.92
C ALA A 11 -59.76 -4.75 -23.55
N VAL A 12 -58.80 -3.88 -23.26
CA VAL A 12 -57.46 -4.26 -22.78
C VAL A 12 -57.55 -4.53 -21.27
N LEU A 13 -57.28 -5.77 -20.88
CA LEU A 13 -57.14 -6.20 -19.49
C LEU A 13 -55.77 -5.76 -18.94
N ALA A 14 -55.82 -5.25 -17.70
CA ALA A 14 -54.72 -4.68 -16.96
C ALA A 14 -53.59 -5.70 -16.68
N THR A 15 -52.36 -5.34 -17.05
CA THR A 15 -51.12 -5.99 -16.61
C THR A 15 -50.71 -5.44 -15.25
N ALA A 16 -50.74 -6.27 -14.21
CA ALA A 16 -50.09 -6.00 -12.94
C ALA A 16 -48.58 -6.29 -13.07
N PHE A 17 -47.77 -5.24 -13.18
CA PHE A 17 -46.33 -5.33 -12.92
C PHE A 17 -46.07 -4.80 -11.51
N ALA A 18 -45.72 -5.72 -10.61
CA ALA A 18 -45.20 -5.39 -9.29
C ALA A 18 -43.81 -4.76 -9.47
N ALA A 19 -43.75 -3.43 -9.42
CA ALA A 19 -42.51 -2.70 -9.31
C ALA A 19 -41.96 -2.86 -7.89
N THR A 20 -40.91 -3.65 -7.75
CA THR A 20 -40.05 -3.65 -6.56
C THR A 20 -39.40 -2.27 -6.46
N MET A 21 -39.98 -1.40 -5.63
CA MET A 21 -39.29 -0.20 -5.15
C MET A 21 -38.12 -0.64 -4.28
N ALA A 22 -36.96 -0.88 -4.92
CA ALA A 22 -35.69 -0.82 -4.23
C ALA A 22 -35.57 0.60 -3.67
N LEU A 23 -35.85 0.73 -2.37
CA LEU A 23 -35.57 1.92 -1.59
C LEU A 23 -34.10 2.27 -1.80
N ALA A 24 -33.86 3.25 -2.66
CA ALA A 24 -32.60 3.98 -2.70
C ALA A 24 -32.39 4.52 -1.29
N GLN A 25 -31.56 3.83 -0.50
CA GLN A 25 -31.03 4.41 0.71
C GLN A 25 -30.35 5.71 0.28
N PRO A 26 -30.63 6.86 0.91
CA PRO A 26 -29.82 8.03 0.68
C PRO A 26 -28.41 7.62 1.08
N ALA A 27 -27.50 7.60 0.09
CA ALA A 27 -26.08 7.57 0.37
C ALA A 27 -25.85 8.80 1.25
N ILE A 28 -25.68 8.58 2.55
CA ILE A 28 -25.18 9.59 3.45
C ILE A 28 -23.82 9.92 2.84
N ALA A 29 -23.75 11.08 2.16
CA ALA A 29 -22.49 11.75 1.96
C ALA A 29 -21.98 11.98 3.39
N ALA A 30 -21.18 11.04 3.88
CA ALA A 30 -20.38 11.26 5.05
C ALA A 30 -19.54 12.48 4.66
N ASP A 31 -19.82 13.63 5.27
CA ASP A 31 -18.83 14.68 5.39
C ASP A 31 -17.56 13.95 5.78
N ALA A 32 -16.57 13.94 4.88
CA ALA A 32 -15.33 13.22 5.11
C ALA A 32 -14.81 13.73 6.44
N ALA A 33 -14.92 12.94 7.51
CA ALA A 33 -14.61 13.38 8.85
C ALA A 33 -13.22 14.01 8.79
N GLU A 34 -13.13 15.30 9.14
CA GLU A 34 -11.89 16.06 8.95
C GLU A 34 -10.83 15.43 9.85
N LEU A 35 -9.96 14.61 9.25
CA LEU A 35 -8.83 14.02 9.93
C LEU A 35 -7.70 15.05 9.99
N ALA A 36 -7.04 15.13 11.13
CA ALA A 36 -5.83 15.93 11.25
C ALA A 36 -4.71 15.31 10.37
N PRO A 37 -3.76 16.12 9.87
CA PRO A 37 -2.66 15.62 9.05
C PRO A 37 -1.91 14.43 9.66
N VAL A 38 -1.74 14.42 10.99
CA VAL A 38 -1.08 13.34 11.72
C VAL A 38 -1.85 12.02 11.64
N ASP A 39 -3.18 12.05 11.72
CA ASP A 39 -4.03 10.85 11.64
C ASP A 39 -4.06 10.29 10.21
N VAL A 40 -4.00 11.19 9.21
CA VAL A 40 -3.92 10.79 7.80
C VAL A 40 -2.57 10.15 7.50
N ALA A 41 -1.47 10.73 7.98
CA ALA A 41 -0.14 10.12 7.86
C ALA A 41 -0.09 8.72 8.51
N ASP A 42 -0.71 8.56 9.69
CA ASP A 42 -0.80 7.26 10.36
C ASP A 42 -1.58 6.21 9.55
N LEU A 43 -2.65 6.63 8.86
CA LEU A 43 -3.37 5.74 7.92
C LEU A 43 -2.46 5.30 6.76
N TYR A 44 -1.73 6.23 6.12
CA TYR A 44 -0.79 5.89 5.06
C TYR A 44 0.31 4.93 5.54
N ILE A 45 0.89 5.19 6.72
CA ILE A 45 1.90 4.33 7.36
C ILE A 45 1.37 2.91 7.54
N LYS A 46 0.21 2.76 8.16
CA LYS A 46 -0.40 1.45 8.44
C LYS A 46 -0.82 0.72 7.16
N THR A 47 -1.28 1.45 6.15
CA THR A 47 -1.62 0.89 4.84
C THR A 47 -0.38 0.40 4.08
N ILE A 48 0.70 1.19 4.02
CA ILE A 48 1.85 0.92 3.13
C ILE A 48 2.89 0.02 3.81
N ILE A 49 3.21 0.26 5.08
CA ILE A 49 4.25 -0.48 5.79
C ILE A 49 3.68 -1.75 6.42
N ASN A 50 2.61 -1.62 7.20
CA ASN A 50 2.04 -2.75 7.95
C ASN A 50 1.03 -3.56 7.14
N GLN A 51 0.50 -3.00 6.05
CA GLN A 51 -0.59 -3.57 5.26
C GLN A 51 -1.78 -3.99 6.13
N ASP A 52 -2.14 -3.14 7.08
CA ASP A 52 -3.29 -3.37 7.95
C ASP A 52 -4.60 -3.22 7.15
N GLU A 53 -5.40 -4.29 7.10
CA GLU A 53 -6.62 -4.36 6.29
C GLU A 53 -7.64 -3.27 6.69
N ALA A 54 -7.79 -3.03 8.00
CA ALA A 54 -8.70 -2.01 8.51
C ALA A 54 -8.24 -0.59 8.11
N SER A 55 -6.93 -0.34 8.16
CA SER A 55 -6.35 0.93 7.73
C SER A 55 -6.45 1.13 6.23
N VAL A 56 -6.27 0.08 5.41
CA VAL A 56 -6.53 0.12 3.95
C VAL A 56 -7.96 0.55 3.68
N ALA A 57 -8.94 -0.12 4.31
CA ALA A 57 -10.36 0.20 4.13
C ALA A 57 -10.68 1.63 4.58
N LYS A 58 -10.13 2.07 5.72
CA LYS A 58 -10.33 3.41 6.27
C LYS A 58 -9.68 4.49 5.40
N LEU A 59 -8.46 4.27 4.90
CA LEU A 59 -7.78 5.20 4.00
C LEU A 59 -8.54 5.34 2.67
N ASN A 60 -8.98 4.22 2.08
CA ASN A 60 -9.78 4.28 0.86
C ASN A 60 -11.10 5.02 1.08
N ALA A 61 -11.81 4.74 2.18
CA ALA A 61 -13.05 5.44 2.49
C ALA A 61 -12.85 6.95 2.68
N TYR A 62 -11.75 7.34 3.34
CA TYR A 62 -11.38 8.73 3.54
C TYR A 62 -11.05 9.46 2.23
N LEU A 63 -10.30 8.82 1.32
CA LEU A 63 -9.86 9.44 0.07
C LEU A 63 -10.92 9.39 -1.05
N ARG A 64 -11.88 8.47 -0.98
CA ARG A 64 -12.84 8.20 -2.07
C ARG A 64 -13.58 9.44 -2.57
N PRO A 65 -14.12 10.35 -1.73
CA PRO A 65 -14.81 11.54 -2.22
C PRO A 65 -13.91 12.43 -3.08
N THR A 66 -12.68 12.71 -2.62
CA THR A 66 -11.70 13.53 -3.35
C THR A 66 -11.22 12.85 -4.63
N ARG A 67 -10.99 11.53 -4.60
CA ARG A 67 -10.56 10.76 -5.78
C ARG A 67 -11.62 10.74 -6.88
N LEU A 68 -12.88 10.52 -6.52
CA LEU A 68 -14.00 10.55 -7.48
C LEU A 68 -14.20 11.95 -8.08
N ALA A 69 -14.08 13.00 -7.27
CA ALA A 69 -14.13 14.38 -7.76
C ALA A 69 -12.99 14.68 -8.76
N GLY A 70 -11.80 14.10 -8.54
CA GLY A 70 -10.65 14.18 -9.43
C GLY A 70 -10.65 13.17 -10.59
N GLN A 71 -11.76 12.46 -10.85
CA GLN A 71 -11.89 11.44 -11.91
C GLN A 71 -10.87 10.29 -11.81
N GLN A 72 -10.38 9.99 -10.61
CA GLN A 72 -9.51 8.85 -10.33
C GLN A 72 -10.33 7.62 -9.94
N SER A 73 -9.70 6.44 -10.01
CA SER A 73 -10.30 5.20 -9.46
C SER A 73 -10.64 5.39 -7.98
N ALA A 74 -11.77 4.82 -7.56
CA ALA A 74 -12.34 5.05 -6.23
C ALA A 74 -11.42 4.63 -5.07
N GLU A 75 -10.61 3.59 -5.27
CA GLU A 75 -9.74 3.03 -4.24
C GLU A 75 -8.28 3.45 -4.46
N TYR A 76 -7.59 3.79 -3.38
CA TYR A 76 -6.17 4.14 -3.37
C TYR A 76 -5.29 2.89 -3.34
N ALA A 77 -5.63 1.94 -2.46
CA ALA A 77 -4.90 0.70 -2.29
C ALA A 77 -5.84 -0.51 -2.25
N SER A 78 -5.35 -1.65 -2.72
CA SER A 78 -6.07 -2.93 -2.68
C SER A 78 -5.35 -3.87 -1.71
N TYR A 79 -6.02 -4.26 -0.62
CA TYR A 79 -5.43 -5.17 0.36
C TYR A 79 -5.04 -6.50 -0.27
N SER A 80 -5.88 -7.05 -1.15
CA SER A 80 -5.57 -8.29 -1.87
C SER A 80 -4.35 -8.16 -2.76
N ASP A 81 -4.18 -7.02 -3.44
CA ASP A 81 -3.02 -6.81 -4.32
C ASP A 81 -1.74 -6.61 -3.51
N LEU A 82 -1.82 -5.91 -2.36
CA LEU A 82 -0.71 -5.81 -1.41
C LEU A 82 -0.26 -7.19 -0.91
N LYS A 83 -1.22 -8.04 -0.52
CA LYS A 83 -0.94 -9.42 -0.08
C LYS A 83 -0.38 -10.28 -1.21
N ALA A 84 -0.86 -10.10 -2.44
CA ALA A 84 -0.34 -10.82 -3.60
C ALA A 84 1.08 -10.39 -3.96
N ALA A 85 1.40 -9.10 -3.87
CA ALA A 85 2.76 -8.59 -4.06
C ALA A 85 3.72 -9.13 -3.00
N ASP A 86 3.32 -9.12 -1.73
CA ASP A 86 4.09 -9.70 -0.62
C ASP A 86 4.39 -11.19 -0.82
N ALA A 87 3.42 -11.95 -1.31
CA ALA A 87 3.58 -13.39 -1.54
C ALA A 87 4.60 -13.70 -2.65
N LYS A 88 4.70 -12.81 -3.65
CA LYS A 88 5.66 -12.95 -4.76
C LYS A 88 7.05 -12.43 -4.42
N PHE A 89 7.15 -11.49 -3.48
CA PHE A 89 8.39 -10.79 -3.13
C PHE A 89 9.56 -11.75 -2.83
N PRO A 90 9.44 -12.81 -2.02
CA PRO A 90 10.56 -13.70 -1.74
C PRO A 90 11.14 -14.35 -3.00
N THR A 91 10.28 -14.81 -3.91
CA THR A 91 10.70 -15.48 -5.15
C THR A 91 11.26 -14.48 -6.16
N GLU A 92 10.60 -13.35 -6.37
CA GLU A 92 11.04 -12.34 -7.34
C GLU A 92 12.34 -11.66 -6.89
N THR A 93 12.40 -11.18 -5.65
CA THR A 93 13.60 -10.56 -5.07
C THR A 93 14.70 -11.58 -4.84
N GLY A 94 14.37 -12.80 -4.40
CA GLY A 94 15.33 -13.90 -4.26
C GLY A 94 16.02 -14.25 -5.58
N LYS A 95 15.27 -14.23 -6.69
CA LYS A 95 15.86 -14.37 -8.03
C LYS A 95 16.80 -13.22 -8.36
N LEU A 96 16.41 -11.97 -8.11
CA LEU A 96 17.27 -10.80 -8.35
C LEU A 96 18.58 -10.88 -7.55
N ILE A 97 18.50 -11.31 -6.28
CA ILE A 97 19.68 -11.55 -5.44
C ILE A 97 20.54 -12.67 -6.02
N ALA A 98 19.94 -13.80 -6.43
CA ALA A 98 20.67 -14.92 -7.02
C ALA A 98 21.37 -14.54 -8.34
N ASP A 99 20.76 -13.67 -9.14
CA ASP A 99 21.32 -13.19 -10.41
C ASP A 99 22.59 -12.32 -10.23
N LEU A 100 22.87 -11.83 -9.02
CA LEU A 100 24.16 -11.20 -8.68
C LEU A 100 25.33 -12.18 -8.73
N PHE A 101 25.08 -13.49 -8.58
CA PHE A 101 26.10 -14.53 -8.53
C PHE A 101 26.36 -15.14 -9.92
N PRO A 102 27.55 -15.76 -10.14
CA PRO A 102 27.87 -16.45 -11.38
C PRO A 102 26.81 -17.49 -11.75
N ALA A 103 26.51 -17.65 -13.04
CA ALA A 103 25.44 -18.54 -13.53
C ALA A 103 25.52 -19.97 -12.96
N ALA A 104 26.74 -20.52 -12.84
CA ALA A 104 26.98 -21.86 -12.30
C ALA A 104 26.59 -22.03 -10.82
N MET A 105 26.43 -20.93 -10.06
CA MET A 105 26.09 -20.95 -8.64
C MET A 105 24.61 -20.68 -8.36
N ARG A 106 23.89 -20.06 -9.31
CA ARG A 106 22.56 -19.47 -9.06
C ARG A 106 21.58 -20.46 -8.44
N ALA A 107 21.41 -21.64 -9.04
CA ALA A 107 20.50 -22.66 -8.54
C ALA A 107 20.79 -23.07 -7.08
N ALA A 108 22.05 -23.09 -6.67
CA ALA A 108 22.46 -23.47 -5.32
C ALA A 108 22.23 -22.36 -4.29
N VAL A 109 22.35 -21.09 -4.70
CA VAL A 109 22.16 -19.93 -3.80
C VAL A 109 20.72 -19.43 -3.76
N THR A 110 19.89 -19.73 -4.77
CA THR A 110 18.48 -19.27 -4.85
C THR A 110 17.69 -19.53 -3.56
N PRO A 111 17.69 -20.73 -2.94
CA PRO A 111 16.92 -20.94 -1.72
C PRO A 111 17.36 -20.04 -0.56
N ALA A 112 18.66 -19.73 -0.45
CA ALA A 112 19.17 -18.82 0.57
C ALA A 112 18.85 -17.35 0.24
N ALA A 113 18.80 -17.00 -1.04
CA ALA A 113 18.40 -15.68 -1.51
C ALA A 113 16.90 -15.41 -1.29
N GLU A 114 16.04 -16.40 -1.55
CA GLU A 114 14.60 -16.33 -1.26
C GLU A 114 14.35 -16.23 0.25
N LEU A 115 15.10 -16.97 1.07
CA LEU A 115 15.05 -16.85 2.53
C LEU A 115 15.44 -15.45 3.00
N LEU A 116 16.49 -14.86 2.42
CA LEU A 116 16.87 -13.48 2.70
C LEU A 116 15.71 -12.54 2.38
N ALA A 117 15.17 -12.58 1.16
CA ALA A 117 14.06 -11.74 0.75
C ALA A 117 12.81 -11.93 1.65
N ALA A 118 12.49 -13.18 2.03
CA ALA A 118 11.41 -13.50 2.96
C ALA A 118 11.60 -12.86 4.34
N ASN A 119 12.82 -12.89 4.89
CA ASN A 119 13.09 -12.29 6.18
C ASN A 119 13.08 -10.75 6.12
N VAL A 120 13.51 -10.15 5.01
CA VAL A 120 13.44 -8.69 4.81
C VAL A 120 11.99 -8.22 4.76
N ILE A 121 11.11 -8.86 3.96
CA ILE A 121 9.69 -8.47 3.93
C ILE A 121 9.01 -8.70 5.28
N ALA A 122 9.34 -9.78 5.99
CA ALA A 122 8.84 -10.00 7.35
C ALA A 122 9.31 -8.92 8.32
N ALA A 123 10.57 -8.49 8.25
CA ALA A 123 11.11 -7.40 9.06
C ALA A 123 10.43 -6.05 8.76
N LYS A 124 10.16 -5.73 7.49
CA LYS A 124 9.41 -4.53 7.09
C LYS A 124 8.04 -4.52 7.74
N LYS A 125 7.30 -5.63 7.65
CA LYS A 125 5.94 -5.72 8.19
C LYS A 125 5.89 -5.70 9.71
N GLY A 126 6.94 -6.20 10.36
CA GLY A 126 7.13 -6.15 11.80
C GLY A 126 7.63 -4.80 12.32
N ALA A 127 7.85 -3.81 11.45
CA ALA A 127 8.20 -2.45 11.85
C ALA A 127 7.00 -1.79 12.53
N ALA A 128 7.18 -1.36 13.77
CA ALA A 128 6.16 -0.59 14.48
C ALA A 128 6.36 0.89 14.13
N CYS A 129 5.47 1.44 13.33
CA CYS A 129 5.55 2.80 12.83
C CYS A 129 4.40 3.66 13.33
N GLN A 130 4.67 4.92 13.64
CA GLN A 130 3.67 5.86 14.12
C GLN A 130 4.02 7.29 13.71
N ALA A 131 3.02 8.05 13.26
CA ALA A 131 3.14 9.49 13.07
C ALA A 131 3.24 10.20 14.44
N THR A 132 4.24 11.08 14.59
CA THR A 132 4.55 11.69 15.90
C THR A 132 4.08 13.12 16.00
N LYS A 133 4.24 13.92 14.94
CA LYS A 133 3.96 15.36 14.96
C LYS A 133 3.70 15.89 13.56
N ALA A 134 2.68 16.72 13.42
CA ALA A 134 2.50 17.57 12.24
C ALA A 134 3.04 18.99 12.53
N ASP A 135 3.78 19.55 11.58
CA ASP A 135 4.13 20.97 11.59
C ASP A 135 2.93 21.84 11.18
N PRO A 136 2.97 23.16 11.48
CA PRO A 136 1.91 24.07 11.07
C PRO A 136 1.65 24.00 9.56
N VAL A 137 0.37 24.09 9.18
CA VAL A 137 -0.04 24.10 7.77
C VAL A 137 0.54 25.32 7.07
N THR A 138 1.21 25.09 5.95
CA THR A 138 1.69 26.13 5.04
C THR A 138 0.78 26.18 3.81
N VAL A 139 0.69 27.35 3.18
CA VAL A 139 -0.09 27.54 1.95
C VAL A 139 0.81 28.12 0.87
N GLU A 140 0.99 27.38 -0.21
CA GLU A 140 1.77 27.81 -1.37
C GLU A 140 1.00 27.47 -2.65
N ASN A 141 0.86 28.44 -3.56
CA ASN A 141 0.13 28.27 -4.82
C ASN A 141 -1.30 27.69 -4.67
N GLY A 142 -1.97 28.01 -3.55
CA GLY A 142 -3.32 27.51 -3.25
C GLY A 142 -3.36 26.08 -2.69
N ILE A 143 -2.22 25.45 -2.45
CA ILE A 143 -2.11 24.13 -1.84
C ILE A 143 -1.75 24.29 -0.37
N GLN A 144 -2.55 23.68 0.50
CA GLN A 144 -2.23 23.52 1.91
C GLN A 144 -1.34 22.29 2.08
N THR A 145 -0.22 22.43 2.78
CA THR A 145 0.70 21.31 3.07
C THR A 145 1.06 21.28 4.54
N ALA A 146 1.03 20.07 5.11
CA ALA A 146 1.54 19.79 6.45
C ALA A 146 2.62 18.71 6.36
N ALA A 147 3.81 19.02 6.89
CA ALA A 147 4.87 18.05 7.07
C ALA A 147 4.62 17.26 8.36
N VAL A 148 4.61 15.92 8.27
CA VAL A 148 4.34 15.05 9.41
C VAL A 148 5.56 14.19 9.70
N SER A 149 6.20 14.41 10.84
CA SER A 149 7.24 13.52 11.34
C SER A 149 6.65 12.18 11.76
N PHE A 150 7.37 11.10 11.49
CA PHE A 150 7.03 9.76 11.98
C PHE A 150 8.28 9.01 12.45
N GLU A 151 8.05 8.00 13.27
CA GLU A 151 9.09 7.09 13.74
C GLU A 151 8.66 5.63 13.50
N CYS A 152 9.62 4.80 13.08
CA CYS A 152 9.50 3.37 12.92
C CYS A 152 10.55 2.64 13.75
N GLN A 153 10.17 1.56 14.43
CA GLN A 153 11.09 0.62 15.07
C GLN A 153 11.43 -0.49 14.07
N VAL A 154 12.53 -0.34 13.35
CA VAL A 154 13.01 -1.26 12.31
C VAL A 154 14.13 -2.16 12.84
N VAL A 155 14.40 -3.28 12.17
CA VAL A 155 15.52 -4.16 12.57
C VAL A 155 16.85 -3.46 12.33
N LYS A 156 17.74 -3.49 13.32
CA LYS A 156 19.09 -2.93 13.21
C LYS A 156 19.98 -3.92 12.49
N VAL A 157 20.25 -3.65 11.21
CA VAL A 157 21.20 -4.42 10.40
C VAL A 157 22.52 -3.66 10.25
N PRO A 158 23.67 -4.36 10.21
CA PRO A 158 24.97 -3.72 10.01
C PRO A 158 25.13 -3.15 8.59
N LEU A 159 24.44 -3.77 7.63
CA LEU A 159 24.38 -3.36 6.23
C LEU A 159 23.07 -3.88 5.66
N ALA A 160 22.35 -3.04 4.91
CA ALA A 160 21.09 -3.43 4.28
C ALA A 160 21.27 -4.60 3.30
N TRP A 161 20.19 -5.35 3.04
CA TRP A 161 20.29 -6.66 2.37
C TRP A 161 20.86 -6.54 0.96
N ALA A 162 20.47 -5.50 0.22
CA ALA A 162 20.88 -5.29 -1.16
C ALA A 162 22.41 -5.06 -1.27
N PRO A 163 23.00 -4.07 -0.59
CA PRO A 163 24.46 -3.90 -0.60
C PRO A 163 25.19 -5.10 0.04
N ALA A 164 24.64 -5.74 1.08
CA ALA A 164 25.26 -6.93 1.68
C ALA A 164 25.33 -8.11 0.69
N ALA A 165 24.26 -8.37 -0.05
CA ALA A 165 24.23 -9.40 -1.08
C ALA A 165 25.18 -9.08 -2.24
N GLN A 166 25.24 -7.82 -2.67
CA GLN A 166 26.18 -7.37 -3.70
C GLN A 166 27.64 -7.52 -3.27
N GLN A 167 27.98 -7.16 -2.03
CA GLN A 167 29.33 -7.34 -1.48
C GLN A 167 29.70 -8.82 -1.41
N LEU A 168 28.77 -9.68 -0.96
CA LEU A 168 28.98 -11.12 -0.92
C LEU A 168 29.23 -11.69 -2.32
N ALA A 169 28.43 -11.31 -3.32
CA ALA A 169 28.61 -11.77 -4.70
C ALA A 169 29.97 -11.34 -5.28
N LYS A 170 30.46 -10.13 -4.93
CA LYS A 170 31.76 -9.60 -5.35
C LYS A 170 32.96 -10.20 -4.61
N SER A 171 32.74 -10.95 -3.52
CA SER A 171 33.82 -11.49 -2.69
C SER A 171 34.60 -12.65 -3.32
N GLY A 172 34.09 -13.25 -4.40
CA GLY A 172 34.67 -14.47 -4.97
C GLY A 172 34.45 -15.74 -4.13
N CYS A 173 33.45 -15.72 -3.24
CA CYS A 173 33.08 -16.87 -2.41
C CYS A 173 32.80 -18.14 -3.25
N LYS A 174 33.13 -19.30 -2.68
CA LYS A 174 32.67 -20.59 -3.23
C LYS A 174 31.19 -20.79 -2.92
N VAL A 175 30.50 -21.65 -3.69
CA VAL A 175 29.04 -21.89 -3.57
C VAL A 175 28.56 -22.03 -2.12
N GLU A 176 29.15 -22.94 -1.34
CA GLU A 176 28.75 -23.17 0.05
C GLU A 176 28.99 -21.95 0.96
N GLN A 177 30.04 -21.18 0.69
CA GLN A 177 30.33 -19.94 1.42
C GLN A 177 29.33 -18.83 1.06
N CYS A 178 28.97 -18.71 -0.22
CA CYS A 178 27.96 -17.74 -0.66
C CYS A 178 26.58 -18.08 -0.08
N LYS A 179 26.21 -19.37 -0.08
CA LYS A 179 24.97 -19.85 0.55
C LYS A 179 24.93 -19.54 2.04
N ALA A 180 26.00 -19.90 2.78
CA ALA A 180 26.10 -19.61 4.20
C ALA A 180 26.12 -18.09 4.49
N GLY A 181 26.76 -17.31 3.62
CA GLY A 181 26.77 -15.85 3.69
C GLY A 181 25.37 -15.24 3.55
N LEU A 182 24.60 -15.67 2.54
CA LEU A 182 23.21 -15.23 2.36
C LEU A 182 22.33 -15.62 3.55
N GLN A 183 22.48 -16.85 4.07
CA GLN A 183 21.76 -17.28 5.27
C GLN A 183 22.13 -16.44 6.50
N LYS A 184 23.41 -16.07 6.65
CA LYS A 184 23.87 -15.20 7.73
C LYS A 184 23.26 -13.80 7.62
N ILE A 185 23.21 -13.23 6.42
CA ILE A 185 22.53 -11.96 6.17
C ILE A 185 21.03 -12.11 6.49
N ALA A 186 20.37 -13.17 6.02
CA ALA A 186 18.96 -13.42 6.31
C ALA A 186 18.66 -13.49 7.81
N ALA A 187 19.55 -14.09 8.60
CA ALA A 187 19.39 -14.23 10.04
C ALA A 187 19.46 -12.89 10.79
N THR A 188 20.11 -11.84 10.25
CA THR A 188 20.14 -10.54 10.93
C THR A 188 18.76 -9.91 11.02
N TYR A 189 17.89 -10.17 10.05
CA TYR A 189 16.52 -9.64 10.00
C TYR A 189 15.56 -10.26 11.02
N THR A 190 15.93 -11.38 11.62
CA THR A 190 15.09 -12.08 12.61
C THR A 190 15.67 -12.06 14.02
N SER A 191 16.98 -11.85 14.16
CA SER A 191 17.68 -11.96 15.45
C SER A 191 18.23 -10.65 16.00
N SER A 192 18.33 -9.59 15.18
CA SER A 192 18.92 -8.33 15.63
C SER A 192 17.94 -7.48 16.44
N SER A 193 18.48 -6.62 17.31
CA SER A 193 17.70 -5.62 18.03
C SER A 193 17.02 -4.64 17.08
N LYS A 194 16.01 -3.90 17.55
CA LYS A 194 15.40 -2.81 16.78
C LYS A 194 16.17 -1.50 16.94
N GLN A 195 15.97 -0.59 15.99
CA GLN A 195 16.43 0.80 16.04
C GLN A 195 15.32 1.74 15.53
N ALA A 196 15.35 2.99 15.99
CA ALA A 196 14.46 4.02 15.50
C ALA A 196 14.93 4.52 14.12
N TRP A 197 14.05 4.44 13.13
CA TRP A 197 14.11 5.18 11.88
C TRP A 197 13.11 6.33 11.95
N ARG A 198 13.55 7.54 11.60
CA ARG A 198 12.71 8.75 11.63
C ARG A 198 12.75 9.41 10.27
N ALA A 199 11.60 9.84 9.79
CA ALA A 199 11.47 10.55 8.53
C ALA A 199 10.26 11.49 8.58
N VAL A 200 10.06 12.23 7.49
CA VAL A 200 8.99 13.21 7.36
C VAL A 200 8.14 12.85 6.15
N PHE A 201 6.84 12.86 6.34
CA PHE A 201 5.83 12.55 5.36
C PHE A 201 4.94 13.78 5.15
N ALA A 202 4.94 14.34 3.95
CA ALA A 202 4.08 15.47 3.64
C ALA A 202 2.66 15.00 3.28
N VAL A 203 1.64 15.70 3.75
CA VAL A 203 0.27 15.59 3.22
C VAL A 203 -0.21 16.94 2.75
N SER A 204 -0.98 16.95 1.66
CA SER A 204 -1.46 18.18 1.03
C SER A 204 -2.93 18.11 0.65
N ARG A 205 -3.59 19.27 0.55
CA ARG A 205 -4.96 19.43 0.03
C ARG A 205 -5.11 20.80 -0.65
N GLU A 206 -5.97 20.90 -1.66
CA GLU A 206 -6.22 22.19 -2.34
C GLU A 206 -7.29 23.01 -1.62
N LYS A 207 -8.27 22.34 -1.00
CA LYS A 207 -9.40 22.99 -0.31
C LYS A 207 -9.63 22.35 1.05
N ASN A 208 -10.19 23.11 1.99
CA ASN A 208 -10.55 22.59 3.32
C ASN A 208 -11.57 21.45 3.26
N SER A 209 -12.40 21.42 2.22
CA SER A 209 -13.39 20.37 1.97
C SER A 209 -12.80 19.09 1.37
N GLU A 210 -11.50 19.08 1.03
CA GLU A 210 -10.83 17.93 0.44
C GLU A 210 -10.00 17.16 1.46
N ALA A 211 -9.85 15.86 1.22
CA ALA A 211 -8.99 15.01 2.03
C ALA A 211 -7.53 15.44 1.91
N TRP A 212 -6.81 15.37 3.02
CA TRP A 212 -5.34 15.38 3.00
C TRP A 212 -4.85 14.16 2.23
N ARG A 213 -3.95 14.36 1.27
CA ARG A 213 -3.41 13.29 0.43
C ARG A 213 -1.90 13.38 0.29
N ASN A 214 -1.29 12.26 -0.03
CA ASN A 214 0.06 12.22 -0.57
C ASN A 214 0.03 11.31 -1.80
N ASP A 215 0.16 11.94 -2.96
CA ASP A 215 0.07 11.25 -4.26
C ASP A 215 1.31 10.36 -4.53
N PHE A 216 2.40 10.57 -3.78
CA PHE A 216 3.68 9.86 -3.90
C PHE A 216 4.10 9.20 -2.59
N ALA A 217 3.14 8.74 -1.78
CA ALA A 217 3.42 8.25 -0.43
C ALA A 217 4.46 7.12 -0.38
N ARG A 218 4.54 6.34 -1.46
CA ARG A 218 5.52 5.26 -1.61
C ARG A 218 6.97 5.75 -1.63
N GLU A 219 7.25 6.94 -2.15
CA GLU A 219 8.63 7.46 -2.21
C GLU A 219 9.23 7.60 -0.80
N THR A 220 8.45 8.11 0.15
CA THR A 220 8.89 8.23 1.55
C THR A 220 8.99 6.86 2.25
N PHE A 221 8.07 5.93 1.99
CA PHE A 221 8.05 4.65 2.72
C PHE A 221 8.90 3.56 2.10
N ASP A 222 9.25 3.65 0.81
CA ASP A 222 10.20 2.73 0.19
C ASP A 222 11.65 3.02 0.65
N GLU A 223 11.96 4.19 1.22
CA GLU A 223 13.23 4.42 1.93
C GLU A 223 13.46 3.42 3.07
N ILE A 224 12.41 2.81 3.64
CA ILE A 224 12.58 1.78 4.68
C ILE A 224 13.46 0.61 4.21
N TRP A 225 13.50 0.35 2.91
CA TRP A 225 14.33 -0.69 2.28
C TRP A 225 15.82 -0.32 2.21
N GLU A 226 16.19 0.93 2.49
CA GLU A 226 17.58 1.34 2.64
C GLU A 226 18.09 1.11 4.08
N TYR A 227 17.15 1.03 5.03
CA TYR A 227 17.42 0.77 6.44
C TYR A 227 17.24 -0.70 6.85
N LEU A 228 16.50 -1.47 6.03
CA LEU A 228 16.37 -2.92 6.08
C LEU A 228 17.15 -3.50 4.91
#